data_AF-A0A2J8TV87-F1
#
_entry.id   AF-A0A2J8TV87-F1
#
_cell.length_a   1.000
_cell.length_b   1.000
_cell.length_c   1.000
_cell.angle_alpha   90.00
_cell.angle_beta   90.00
_cell.angle_gamma   90.00
#
_symmetry.space_group_name_H-M   'P 1'
#
loop_
_entity.id
_entity.type
_entity.pdbx_description
1 polymer ?
#
loop_
_entity_poly.entity_id
_entity_poly.type
_entity_poly.pdbx_seq_one_letter_code
_entity_poly.pdbx_strand_id
1 'polypeptide(L)'
;PGTCVKVLTIEPPAADPRLREDMALLADCALPPELRGDLWELPFPCPDGFNSCPDICFRVAGRSFLCHKAFFCGRSDYFRALLDDHFRESEEPATSGGPPAVTLHGISSDVFTHVLYYVYSDHTEPPQVDMVIYTSWTGN
;
A
#
# COMPACT_ATOMS: atom_id res chain seq x y z
N PRO A 1 -12.60 -47.01 15.56
CA PRO A 1 -13.05 -46.08 14.51
C PRO A 1 -12.15 -44.84 14.47
N GLY A 2 -11.26 -44.73 13.48
CA GLY A 2 -10.31 -43.62 13.36
C GLY A 2 -10.69 -42.71 12.20
N THR A 3 -10.79 -41.41 12.45
CA THR A 3 -11.04 -40.39 11.42
C THR A 3 -9.77 -40.19 10.60
N CYS A 4 -9.84 -40.43 9.29
CA CYS A 4 -8.77 -40.11 8.35
C CYS A 4 -9.01 -38.70 7.80
N VAL A 5 -8.15 -37.75 8.15
CA VAL A 5 -8.16 -36.40 7.60
C VAL A 5 -7.15 -36.34 6.45
N LYS A 6 -7.61 -35.93 5.26
CA LYS A 6 -6.74 -35.63 4.12
C LYS A 6 -6.67 -34.12 3.97
N VAL A 7 -5.48 -33.56 4.19
CA VAL A 7 -5.21 -32.14 3.95
C VAL A 7 -4.96 -31.97 2.46
N LEU A 8 -5.77 -31.14 1.80
CA LEU A 8 -5.59 -30.75 0.41
C LEU A 8 -5.14 -29.29 0.39
N THR A 9 -3.89 -29.06 0.00
CA THR A 9 -3.39 -27.69 -0.19
C THR A 9 -3.69 -27.28 -1.63
N ILE A 10 -4.54 -26.27 -1.80
CA ILE A 10 -4.78 -25.66 -3.10
C ILE A 10 -3.76 -24.53 -3.25
N GLU A 11 -2.77 -24.71 -4.11
CA GLU A 11 -1.89 -23.60 -4.48
C GLU A 11 -2.63 -22.67 -5.44
N PRO A 12 -2.62 -21.35 -5.21
CA PRO A 12 -3.16 -20.40 -6.16
C PRO A 12 -2.37 -20.50 -7.48
N PRO A 13 -3.03 -20.33 -8.64
CA PRO A 13 -2.33 -20.28 -9.91
C PRO A 13 -1.27 -19.17 -9.88
N ALA A 14 -0.14 -19.39 -10.55
CA ALA A 14 0.90 -18.39 -10.69
C ALA A 14 0.27 -17.06 -11.15
N ALA A 15 0.51 -15.98 -10.40
CA ALA A 15 -0.14 -14.69 -10.63
C ALA A 15 0.02 -14.25 -12.09
N ASP A 16 -1.09 -13.85 -12.75
CA ASP A 16 -1.04 -13.30 -14.11
C ASP A 16 -0.22 -11.99 -14.04
N PRO A 17 0.95 -11.91 -14.71
CA PRO A 17 1.82 -10.74 -14.62
C PRO A 17 1.14 -9.46 -15.13
N ARG A 18 0.19 -9.57 -16.07
CA ARG A 18 -0.55 -8.41 -16.60
C ARG A 18 -1.55 -7.87 -15.57
N LEU A 19 -2.26 -8.77 -14.88
CA LEU A 19 -3.18 -8.37 -13.81
C LEU A 19 -2.41 -7.65 -12.70
N ARG A 20 -1.21 -8.14 -12.37
CA ARG A 20 -0.33 -7.49 -11.42
C ARG A 20 0.07 -6.09 -11.88
N GLU A 21 0.48 -5.93 -13.13
CA GLU A 21 0.82 -4.63 -13.72
C GLU A 21 -0.38 -3.67 -13.67
N ASP A 22 -1.57 -4.14 -14.05
CA ASP A 22 -2.81 -3.36 -13.97
C ASP A 22 -3.13 -2.93 -12.53
N MET A 23 -2.87 -3.80 -11.54
CA MET A 23 -3.05 -3.47 -10.12
C MET A 23 -1.98 -2.50 -9.61
N ALA A 24 -0.75 -2.55 -10.13
CA ALA A 24 0.29 -1.60 -9.80
C ALA A 24 -0.07 -0.17 -10.26
N LEU A 25 -0.80 -0.02 -11.38
CA LEU A 25 -1.31 1.28 -11.82
C LEU A 25 -2.26 1.93 -10.80
N LEU A 26 -3.03 1.12 -10.06
CA LEU A 26 -3.86 1.63 -8.98
C LEU A 26 -3.02 2.14 -7.79
N ALA A 27 -1.85 1.53 -7.53
CA ALA A 27 -0.90 2.04 -6.55
C ALA A 27 -0.29 3.37 -7.01
N ASP A 28 0.08 3.49 -8.29
CA ASP A 28 0.59 4.74 -8.87
C ASP A 28 -0.42 5.89 -8.75
N CYS A 29 -1.70 5.60 -9.00
CA CYS A 29 -2.80 6.55 -8.83
C CYS A 29 -2.96 7.01 -7.38
N ALA A 30 -2.59 6.16 -6.42
CA ALA A 30 -2.71 6.44 -5.00
C ALA A 30 -1.53 7.23 -4.42
N LEU A 31 -0.41 7.32 -5.13
CA LEU A 31 0.75 8.09 -4.70
C LEU A 31 0.48 9.60 -4.71
N PRO A 32 1.03 10.34 -3.73
CA PRO A 32 1.05 11.79 -3.76
C PRO A 32 1.86 12.27 -4.97
N PRO A 33 1.53 13.44 -5.57
CA PRO A 33 2.17 13.93 -6.79
C PRO A 33 3.71 13.98 -6.72
N GLU A 34 4.26 14.31 -5.55
CA GLU A 34 5.70 14.46 -5.37
C GLU A 34 6.47 13.13 -5.33
N LEU A 35 5.77 12.00 -5.20
CA LEU A 35 6.36 10.66 -5.23
C LEU A 35 6.09 9.92 -6.54
N ARG A 36 5.31 10.53 -7.45
CA ARG A 36 5.11 9.99 -8.79
C ARG A 36 6.40 10.29 -9.58
N GLY A 37 7.16 9.26 -9.95
CA GLY A 37 8.40 9.44 -10.72
C GLY A 37 8.11 9.97 -12.13
N ASP A 38 9.08 10.63 -12.77
CA ASP A 38 9.00 11.45 -14.00
C ASP A 38 8.17 10.92 -15.19
N LEU A 39 7.78 9.65 -15.18
CA LEU A 39 6.97 8.99 -16.21
C LEU A 39 5.55 9.58 -16.34
N TRP A 40 5.00 10.21 -15.29
CA TRP A 40 3.67 10.84 -15.35
C TRP A 40 3.68 12.25 -15.98
N GLU A 41 4.86 12.83 -16.24
CA GLU A 41 5.01 14.09 -16.98
C GLU A 41 5.10 13.88 -18.50
N LEU A 42 5.10 12.63 -18.96
CA LEU A 42 5.09 12.34 -20.39
C LEU A 42 3.74 12.71 -21.02
N PRO A 43 3.71 13.15 -22.30
CA PRO A 43 2.50 13.53 -23.03
C PRO A 43 1.55 12.35 -23.35
N PHE A 44 1.74 11.21 -22.67
CA PHE A 44 0.78 10.11 -22.62
C PHE A 44 -0.01 10.31 -21.33
N PRO A 45 -1.09 11.12 -21.34
CA PRO A 45 -1.94 11.23 -20.16
C PRO A 45 -2.31 9.83 -19.69
N CYS A 46 -2.27 9.61 -18.37
CA CYS A 46 -3.01 8.50 -17.76
C CYS A 46 -4.37 8.50 -18.44
N PRO A 47 -4.80 7.39 -19.08
CA PRO A 47 -5.90 7.41 -20.04
C PRO A 47 -7.04 8.25 -19.49
N ASP A 48 -7.32 9.37 -20.17
CA ASP A 48 -8.22 10.43 -19.73
C ASP A 48 -9.59 9.82 -19.41
N GLY A 49 -9.81 9.41 -18.15
CA GLY A 49 -10.97 8.62 -17.78
C GLY A 49 -10.75 7.54 -16.73
N PHE A 50 -9.51 7.20 -16.35
CA PHE A 50 -9.28 6.32 -15.20
C PHE A 50 -9.50 7.08 -13.88
N ASN A 51 -10.77 7.21 -13.50
CA ASN A 51 -11.12 7.68 -12.17
C ASN A 51 -10.90 6.52 -11.19
N SER A 52 -9.78 6.54 -10.47
CA SER A 52 -9.49 5.52 -9.46
C SER A 52 -10.52 5.49 -8.33
N CYS A 53 -11.34 6.53 -8.16
CA CYS A 53 -12.39 6.61 -7.14
C CYS A 53 -11.89 6.28 -5.72
N PRO A 54 -10.86 6.97 -5.20
CA PRO A 54 -10.35 6.71 -3.86
C PRO A 54 -11.42 7.04 -2.81
N ASP A 55 -11.60 6.14 -1.84
CA ASP A 55 -12.59 6.27 -0.77
C ASP A 55 -11.94 6.48 0.61
N ILE A 56 -10.61 6.56 0.68
CA ILE A 56 -9.83 6.90 1.87
C ILE A 56 -8.55 7.67 1.52
N CYS A 57 -8.14 8.56 2.40
CA CYS A 57 -6.85 9.25 2.34
C CYS A 57 -5.97 8.86 3.54
N PHE A 58 -4.77 8.34 3.30
CA PHE A 58 -3.77 8.15 4.35
C PHE A 58 -2.80 9.32 4.35
N ARG A 59 -2.70 10.05 5.46
CA ARG A 59 -1.68 11.09 5.65
C ARG A 59 -0.46 10.49 6.33
N VAL A 60 0.66 10.45 5.62
CA VAL A 60 1.92 9.85 6.11
C VAL A 60 3.05 10.84 5.93
N ALA A 61 3.74 11.18 7.02
CA ALA A 61 4.86 12.13 7.01
C ALA A 61 4.54 13.45 6.26
N GLY A 62 3.30 13.95 6.38
CA GLY A 62 2.83 15.17 5.72
C GLY A 62 2.36 15.01 4.27
N ARG A 63 2.44 13.82 3.68
CA ARG A 63 1.99 13.51 2.31
C ARG A 63 0.63 12.81 2.32
N SER A 64 -0.17 13.02 1.28
CA SER A 64 -1.53 12.46 1.18
C SER A 64 -1.61 11.36 0.13
N PHE A 65 -1.90 10.13 0.57
CA PHE A 65 -2.06 8.96 -0.29
C PHE A 65 -3.56 8.67 -0.48
N LEU A 66 -4.04 8.68 -1.72
CA LEU A 66 -5.46 8.51 -2.06
C LEU A 66 -5.74 7.05 -2.43
N CYS A 67 -6.28 6.28 -1.50
CA CYS A 67 -6.33 4.83 -1.57
C CYS A 67 -7.76 4.27 -1.62
N HIS A 68 -7.87 2.94 -1.67
CA HIS A 68 -9.16 2.24 -1.55
C HIS A 68 -9.21 1.32 -0.33
N LYS A 69 -10.21 1.51 0.54
CA LYS A 69 -10.42 0.72 1.77
C LYS A 69 -10.48 -0.78 1.48
N ALA A 70 -11.10 -1.17 0.36
CA ALA A 70 -11.26 -2.57 -0.03
C ALA A 70 -9.94 -3.36 -0.06
N PHE A 71 -8.86 -2.77 -0.59
CA PHE A 71 -7.56 -3.44 -0.64
C PHE A 71 -6.92 -3.52 0.74
N PHE A 72 -6.95 -2.42 1.50
CA PHE A 72 -6.32 -2.35 2.81
C PHE A 72 -7.02 -3.24 3.85
N CYS A 73 -8.35 -3.18 3.94
CA CYS A 73 -9.12 -4.04 4.85
C CYS A 73 -9.05 -5.52 4.46
N GLY A 74 -8.98 -5.82 3.16
CA GLY A 74 -8.90 -7.20 2.66
C GLY A 74 -7.54 -7.86 2.87
N ARG A 75 -6.46 -7.07 2.98
CA ARG A 75 -5.07 -7.56 3.04
C ARG A 75 -4.37 -7.31 4.37
N SER A 76 -5.01 -6.65 5.33
CA SER A 76 -4.43 -6.38 6.63
C SER A 76 -5.48 -6.23 7.73
N ASP A 77 -5.40 -7.08 8.75
CA ASP A 77 -6.23 -6.96 9.95
C ASP A 77 -5.97 -5.65 10.71
N TYR A 78 -4.75 -5.10 10.63
CA TYR A 78 -4.43 -3.80 11.21
C TYR A 78 -5.24 -2.70 10.53
N PHE A 79 -5.23 -2.63 9.20
CA PHE A 79 -6.00 -1.60 8.48
C PHE A 79 -7.49 -1.84 8.55
N ARG A 80 -7.92 -3.11 8.57
CA ARG A 80 -9.32 -3.45 8.82
C ARG A 80 -9.78 -2.93 10.17
N ALA A 81 -9.04 -3.19 11.25
CA ALA A 81 -9.35 -2.65 12.57
C ALA A 81 -9.27 -1.11 12.59
N LEU A 82 -8.26 -0.52 11.97
CA LEU A 82 -8.10 0.94 11.92
C LEU A 82 -9.27 1.65 11.20
N LEU A 83 -9.84 1.02 10.17
CA LEU A 83 -10.89 1.60 9.34
C LEU A 83 -12.31 1.17 9.74
N ASP A 84 -12.48 0.02 10.39
CA ASP A 84 -13.77 -0.46 10.91
C ASP A 84 -14.04 -0.01 12.37
N ASP A 85 -13.01 0.22 13.19
CA ASP A 85 -13.13 0.49 14.63
C ASP A 85 -13.07 2.01 14.98
N HIS A 86 -13.56 2.37 16.17
CA HIS A 86 -13.55 3.71 16.76
C HIS A 86 -12.13 4.22 17.16
N PHE A 87 -11.07 3.80 16.46
CA PHE A 87 -9.71 4.27 16.73
C PHE A 87 -9.59 5.74 16.35
N ARG A 88 -9.65 6.63 17.36
CA ARG A 88 -9.72 8.10 17.29
C ARG A 88 -8.54 8.82 16.58
N GLU A 89 -7.65 8.09 15.92
CA GLU A 89 -6.82 8.65 14.85
C GLU A 89 -7.68 8.95 13.58
N SER A 90 -8.89 8.40 13.59
CA SER A 90 -9.91 8.44 12.56
C SER A 90 -10.61 9.79 12.46
N GLU A 91 -10.58 10.34 11.25
CA GLU A 91 -11.55 11.32 10.75
C GLU A 91 -11.27 12.76 11.18
N GLU A 92 -10.29 13.38 10.51
CA GLU A 92 -10.45 14.81 10.23
C GLU A 92 -11.65 14.94 9.27
N PRO A 93 -12.66 15.78 9.57
CA PRO A 93 -13.81 15.96 8.69
C PRO A 93 -13.29 16.37 7.31
N ALA A 94 -13.86 15.78 6.25
CA ALA A 94 -13.50 16.12 4.88
C ALA A 94 -13.68 17.63 4.65
N THR A 95 -12.61 18.42 4.80
CA THR A 95 -12.70 19.89 4.76
C THR A 95 -12.97 20.44 3.37
N SER A 96 -13.07 19.59 2.34
CA SER A 96 -13.28 20.01 0.96
C SER A 96 -13.43 18.79 0.05
N GLY A 97 -14.65 18.24 -0.10
CA GLY A 97 -15.05 17.34 -1.20
C GLY A 97 -14.27 16.02 -1.44
N GLY A 98 -13.24 15.71 -0.65
CA GLY A 98 -12.40 14.52 -0.79
C GLY A 98 -12.78 13.39 0.18
N PRO A 99 -12.14 12.21 0.05
CA PRO A 99 -12.41 11.07 0.93
C PRO A 99 -12.00 11.36 2.38
N PRO A 100 -12.57 10.63 3.35
CA PRO A 100 -12.15 10.71 4.75
C PRO A 100 -10.65 10.45 4.88
N ALA A 101 -9.99 11.15 5.81
CA ALA A 101 -8.55 11.07 6.02
C ALA A 101 -8.19 10.45 7.37
N VAL A 102 -7.19 9.58 7.36
CA VAL A 102 -6.57 8.97 8.54
C VAL A 102 -5.09 9.33 8.51
N THR A 103 -4.56 9.86 9.62
CA THR A 103 -3.12 10.09 9.75
C THR A 103 -2.47 8.80 10.22
N LEU A 104 -1.26 8.49 9.74
CA LEU A 104 -0.45 7.39 10.27
C LEU A 104 0.83 7.97 10.85
N HIS A 105 1.04 7.73 12.14
CA HIS A 105 2.24 8.17 12.85
C HIS A 105 3.33 7.09 12.87
N GLY A 106 4.60 7.50 12.97
CA GLY A 106 5.74 6.58 13.15
C GLY A 106 6.20 5.81 11.92
N ILE A 107 5.65 6.11 10.74
CA ILE A 107 6.04 5.51 9.45
C ILE A 107 6.46 6.60 8.46
N SER A 108 7.54 6.37 7.72
CA SER A 108 7.98 7.29 6.65
C SER A 108 7.14 7.09 5.39
N SER A 109 7.09 8.11 4.54
CA SER A 109 6.42 8.01 3.25
C SER A 109 7.00 6.90 2.37
N ASP A 110 8.32 6.71 2.40
CA ASP A 110 8.99 5.67 1.60
C ASP A 110 8.56 4.26 2.02
N VAL A 111 8.55 3.97 3.33
CA VAL A 111 8.10 2.66 3.83
C VAL A 111 6.62 2.45 3.50
N PHE A 112 5.79 3.49 3.64
CA PHE A 112 4.38 3.38 3.28
C PHE A 112 4.16 3.16 1.78
N THR A 113 4.97 3.75 0.90
CA THR A 113 4.94 3.45 -0.54
C THR A 113 5.18 1.97 -0.80
N HIS A 114 6.13 1.33 -0.11
CA HIS A 114 6.36 -0.11 -0.26
C HIS A 114 5.17 -0.95 0.22
N VAL A 115 4.54 -0.55 1.32
CA VAL A 115 3.29 -1.16 1.81
C VAL A 115 2.18 -0.98 0.79
N LEU A 116 2.05 0.20 0.18
CA LEU A 116 1.05 0.49 -0.85
C LEU A 116 1.20 -0.46 -2.04
N TYR A 117 2.36 -0.56 -2.66
CA TYR A 117 2.57 -1.47 -3.80
C TYR A 117 2.30 -2.92 -3.43
N TYR A 118 2.71 -3.35 -2.22
CA TYR A 118 2.38 -4.67 -1.72
C TYR A 118 0.86 -4.88 -1.58
N VAL A 119 0.16 -3.92 -0.96
CA VAL A 119 -1.29 -3.96 -0.74
C VAL A 119 -2.07 -3.96 -2.05
N TYR A 120 -1.57 -3.41 -3.15
CA TYR A 120 -2.27 -3.45 -4.44
C TYR A 120 -1.88 -4.64 -5.30
N SER A 121 -0.58 -4.93 -5.40
CA SER A 121 -0.04 -5.85 -6.40
C SER A 121 0.46 -7.19 -5.83
N ASP A 122 0.54 -7.36 -4.50
CA ASP A 122 1.24 -8.47 -3.82
C ASP A 122 2.75 -8.53 -4.13
N HIS A 123 3.30 -7.41 -4.60
CA HIS A 123 4.72 -7.27 -4.90
C HIS A 123 5.25 -5.94 -4.36
N THR A 124 6.44 -6.02 -3.79
CA THR A 124 7.20 -4.85 -3.33
C THR A 124 8.67 -5.24 -3.31
N GLU A 125 9.54 -4.39 -3.85
CA GLU A 125 10.98 -4.55 -3.67
C GLU A 125 11.35 -3.92 -2.33
N PRO A 126 11.80 -4.67 -1.32
CA PRO A 126 12.09 -4.07 -0.03
C PRO A 126 13.15 -2.98 -0.20
N PRO A 127 13.05 -1.86 0.55
CA PRO A 127 14.07 -0.83 0.50
C PRO A 127 15.42 -1.49 0.81
N GLN A 128 16.44 -1.21 -0.01
CA GLN A 128 17.80 -1.67 0.26
C GLN A 128 18.21 -1.07 1.60
N VAL A 129 18.12 -1.88 2.65
CA VAL A 129 18.72 -1.53 3.93
C VAL A 129 20.21 -1.64 3.69
N ASP A 130 20.90 -0.51 3.61
CA ASP A 130 22.36 -0.49 3.64
C ASP A 130 22.80 -1.20 4.94
N MET A 131 23.10 -2.49 4.82
CA MET A 131 23.81 -3.26 5.81
C MET A 131 25.20 -2.65 5.92
N VAL A 132 25.32 -1.57 6.68
CA VAL A 132 26.61 -1.17 7.27
C VAL A 132 26.94 -2.27 8.27
N ILE A 133 27.52 -3.34 7.73
CA ILE A 133 28.18 -4.39 8.47
C ILE A 133 29.08 -3.74 9.51
N TYR A 134 28.79 -3.99 10.79
CA TYR A 134 29.63 -3.69 11.92
C TYR A 134 30.94 -4.49 11.83
N THR A 135 31.81 -4.20 10.85
CA THR A 135 33.19 -4.70 10.83
C THR A 135 34.09 -3.68 11.50
N SER A 136 33.90 -3.50 12.80
CA SER A 136 34.91 -2.89 13.66
C SER A 136 34.81 -3.47 15.08
N TRP A 137 34.97 -4.79 15.18
CA TRP A 137 35.54 -5.40 16.38
C TRP A 137 37.05 -5.52 16.14
N THR A 138 37.80 -4.47 16.46
CA THR A 138 39.25 -4.59 16.67
C THR A 138 39.46 -5.25 18.03
N GLY A 139 39.53 -6.58 18.03
CA GLY A 139 39.98 -7.36 19.18
C GLY A 139 41.49 -7.22 19.33
N ASN A 140 41.88 -6.83 20.54
CA ASN A 140 43.25 -6.62 21.05
C ASN A 140 44.11 -7.89 21.01
#